data_AF-A0A2T5HF01-F1
#
_entry.id   AF-A0A2T5HF01-F1
#
_cell.length_a   1.000
_cell.length_b   1.000
_cell.length_c   1.000
_cell.angle_alpha   90.00
_cell.angle_beta   90.00
_cell.angle_gamma   90.00
#
_symmetry.space_group_name_H-M   'P 1'
#
loop_
_entity.id
_entity.type
_entity.pdbx_description
1 polymer ?
#
loop_
_entity_poly.entity_id
_entity_poly.type
_entity_poly.pdbx_seq_one_letter_code
_entity_poly.pdbx_strand_id
1 'polypeptide(L)'
;MLIRESVFLIALVSAVPAFSGDVPFGFSTQVQCEATSGRVGFADGAAILDLGTSLSVLHQSVSASGAKYESEAGDVIFWIKGNEAFFSSGETEQSCQLSQTSANWVARGNEPGWSLTVSDGRFEARLDYGETSLAKDLPEARLFEGALWYDWPDLSLFLRPTLCHDDMTGMPYPESVTLKRGDQVLRGCAGAPLQLISGAEWRIEDIFGQGVTDANQLTLSVVPEGRVSGTAGCNNYTGALDLTGEGLHFGPLAATKMMCSEPLMAQENRYFEALSSVDRFDIDDTGALVLYSLDTAVIIARR
;
A
#
# COMPACT_ATOMS: atom_id res chain seq x y z
N MET A 1 -1.29 24.26 59.29
CA MET A 1 -2.22 24.28 58.14
C MET A 1 -1.40 24.56 56.91
N LEU A 2 -0.90 23.51 56.25
CA LEU A 2 -0.09 23.57 55.03
C LEU A 2 -0.73 22.57 54.08
N ILE A 3 -1.35 23.11 53.03
CA ILE A 3 -2.04 22.35 51.98
C ILE A 3 -0.95 21.83 51.04
N ARG A 4 -0.81 20.51 50.95
CA ARG A 4 0.00 19.85 49.91
C ARG A 4 -0.83 19.84 48.63
N GLU A 5 -0.41 20.59 47.63
CA GLU A 5 -0.88 20.43 46.26
C GLU A 5 -0.30 19.14 45.69
N SER A 6 -1.16 18.15 45.47
CA SER A 6 -0.83 16.95 44.69
C SER A 6 -0.99 17.29 43.21
N VAL A 7 0.12 17.52 42.51
CA VAL A 7 0.14 17.52 41.05
C VAL A 7 -0.09 16.09 40.59
N PHE A 8 -1.29 15.81 40.08
CA PHE A 8 -1.58 14.57 39.36
C PHE A 8 -0.83 14.62 38.03
N LEU A 9 0.21 13.81 37.90
CA LEU A 9 0.82 13.48 36.62
C LEU A 9 -0.24 12.66 35.86
N ILE A 10 -0.93 13.27 34.90
CA ILE A 10 -1.75 12.53 33.95
C ILE A 10 -0.76 11.74 33.09
N ALA A 11 -0.70 10.43 33.32
CA ALA A 11 -0.04 9.53 32.40
C ALA A 11 -0.74 9.67 31.04
N LEU A 12 -0.01 10.16 30.04
CA LEU A 12 -0.38 10.02 28.63
C LEU A 12 -0.45 8.52 28.36
N VAL A 13 -1.66 7.97 28.39
CA VAL A 13 -1.93 6.65 27.85
C VAL A 13 -1.76 6.81 26.34
N SER A 14 -0.68 6.26 25.77
CA SER A 14 -0.52 6.09 24.33
C SER A 14 -1.65 5.20 23.83
N ALA A 15 -2.76 5.81 23.43
CA ALA A 15 -3.84 5.12 22.75
C ALA A 15 -3.50 5.08 21.26
N VAL A 16 -2.77 4.04 20.85
CA VAL A 16 -2.76 3.55 19.46
C VAL A 16 -4.20 3.14 19.12
N PRO A 17 -4.68 3.31 17.87
CA PRO A 17 -6.12 3.28 17.57
C PRO A 17 -6.77 1.94 17.89
N ALA A 18 -8.09 2.01 18.09
CA ALA A 18 -9.03 0.96 18.45
C ALA A 18 -9.15 -0.21 17.44
N PHE A 19 -8.05 -0.86 17.10
CA PHE A 19 -8.09 -2.25 16.66
C PHE A 19 -8.19 -3.10 17.93
N SER A 20 -9.29 -3.82 18.12
CA SER A 20 -9.37 -4.87 19.13
C SER A 20 -8.48 -6.03 18.67
N GLY A 21 -7.17 -5.94 18.87
CA GLY A 21 -6.18 -6.91 18.37
C GLY A 21 -4.78 -6.30 18.23
N ASP A 22 -3.84 -7.10 17.73
CA ASP A 22 -2.43 -6.74 17.54
C ASP A 22 -2.27 -5.44 16.73
N VAL A 23 -1.26 -4.63 17.11
CA VAL A 23 -0.89 -3.41 16.37
C VAL A 23 -0.45 -3.82 14.96
N PRO A 24 -1.06 -3.29 13.89
CA PRO A 24 -0.69 -3.64 12.52
C PRO A 24 0.78 -3.31 12.26
N PHE A 25 1.51 -4.28 11.71
CA PHE A 25 2.93 -4.15 11.43
C PHE A 25 3.19 -3.36 10.15
N GLY A 26 4.25 -2.55 10.13
CA GLY A 26 4.66 -1.84 8.92
C GLY A 26 3.55 -0.91 8.39
N PHE A 27 3.34 -0.96 7.07
CA PHE A 27 2.29 -0.24 6.36
C PHE A 27 1.14 -1.15 5.92
N SER A 28 0.82 -2.17 6.73
CA SER A 28 -0.19 -3.20 6.41
C SER A 28 -1.65 -2.73 6.49
N THR A 29 -1.91 -1.55 7.05
CA THR A 29 -3.26 -0.96 7.13
C THR A 29 -3.53 -0.16 5.85
N GLN A 30 -4.47 -0.64 5.04
CA GLN A 30 -4.98 0.06 3.88
C GLN A 30 -5.95 1.18 4.29
N VAL A 31 -5.84 2.31 3.62
CA VAL A 31 -6.71 3.47 3.76
C VAL A 31 -7.43 3.66 2.43
N GLN A 32 -8.75 3.51 2.43
CA GLN A 32 -9.58 3.78 1.26
C GLN A 32 -10.45 5.01 1.53
N CYS A 33 -10.11 6.14 0.93
CA CYS A 33 -10.92 7.35 0.95
C CYS A 33 -11.79 7.45 -0.31
N GLU A 34 -12.63 8.47 -0.38
CA GLU A 34 -13.55 8.69 -1.50
C GLU A 34 -12.83 8.90 -2.85
N ALA A 35 -11.73 9.66 -2.86
CA ALA A 35 -10.99 9.99 -4.08
C ALA A 35 -9.55 9.44 -4.11
N THR A 36 -9.04 8.97 -2.97
CA THR A 36 -7.67 8.45 -2.87
C THR A 36 -7.63 7.17 -2.06
N SER A 37 -6.55 6.43 -2.23
CA SER A 37 -6.28 5.23 -1.45
C SER A 37 -4.80 5.14 -1.15
N GLY A 38 -4.47 4.47 -0.07
CA GLY A 38 -3.13 4.46 0.46
C GLY A 38 -2.98 3.53 1.64
N ARG A 39 -1.98 3.81 2.47
CA ARG A 39 -1.61 3.02 3.62
C ARG A 39 -1.26 3.91 4.80
N VAL A 40 -1.33 3.34 6.00
CA VAL A 40 -0.88 4.00 7.22
C VAL A 40 -0.06 3.04 8.07
N GLY A 41 1.07 3.54 8.58
CA GLY A 41 1.90 2.89 9.60
C GLY A 41 1.92 3.71 10.88
N PHE A 42 2.14 3.06 12.02
CA PHE A 42 2.14 3.73 13.34
C PHE A 42 3.43 3.45 14.10
N ALA A 43 3.98 4.48 14.74
CA ALA A 43 5.17 4.39 15.60
C ALA A 43 5.24 5.59 16.55
N ASP A 44 5.69 5.37 17.78
CA ASP A 44 5.89 6.43 18.81
C ASP A 44 4.73 7.43 18.97
N GLY A 45 3.47 6.96 18.90
CA GLY A 45 2.29 7.84 19.00
C GLY A 45 2.11 8.76 17.78
N ALA A 46 2.70 8.42 16.65
CA ALA A 46 2.54 9.10 15.39
C ALA A 46 2.10 8.12 14.29
N ALA A 47 1.57 8.67 13.21
CA ALA A 47 1.10 7.97 12.04
C ALA A 47 1.87 8.45 10.81
N ILE A 48 2.38 7.52 10.01
CA ILE A 48 2.90 7.80 8.67
C ILE A 48 1.78 7.45 7.69
N LEU A 49 1.16 8.46 7.10
CA LEU A 49 0.08 8.31 6.13
C LEU A 49 0.65 8.48 4.71
N ASP A 50 0.55 7.42 3.91
CA ASP A 50 0.95 7.38 2.50
C ASP A 50 -0.31 7.26 1.63
N LEU A 51 -0.73 8.31 0.94
CA LEU A 51 -1.89 8.31 0.04
C LEU A 51 -1.46 8.20 -1.45
N GLY A 52 -0.31 7.58 -1.71
CA GLY A 52 0.25 7.33 -3.04
C GLY A 52 0.93 8.56 -3.66
N THR A 53 0.29 9.73 -3.59
CA THR A 53 0.84 11.00 -4.08
C THR A 53 1.47 11.87 -2.98
N SER A 54 1.16 11.57 -1.72
CA SER A 54 1.64 12.31 -0.57
C SER A 54 2.00 11.37 0.57
N LEU A 55 3.12 11.69 1.22
CA LEU A 55 3.59 11.02 2.43
C LEU A 55 3.61 12.05 3.57
N SER A 56 2.81 11.83 4.60
CA SER A 56 2.66 12.74 5.73
C SER A 56 3.00 12.04 7.03
N VAL A 57 3.94 12.61 7.78
CA VAL A 57 4.18 12.22 9.18
C VAL A 57 3.29 13.08 10.06
N LEU A 58 2.42 12.41 10.82
CA LEU A 58 1.38 13.03 11.62
C LEU A 58 1.57 12.65 13.09
N HIS A 59 1.54 13.63 13.98
CA HIS A 59 1.68 13.41 15.41
C HIS A 59 0.32 13.35 16.09
N GLN A 60 0.17 12.48 17.09
CA GLN A 60 -1.09 12.40 17.83
C GLN A 60 -1.38 13.73 18.54
N SER A 61 -2.63 14.17 18.41
CA SER A 61 -3.17 15.36 19.06
C SER A 61 -4.35 14.99 19.95
N VAL A 62 -4.70 15.87 20.89
CA VAL A 62 -5.77 15.62 21.86
C VAL A 62 -7.14 15.60 21.16
N SER A 63 -7.93 14.56 21.41
CA SER A 63 -9.29 14.39 20.91
C SER A 63 -10.23 13.90 22.01
N ALA A 64 -11.51 14.27 21.93
CA ALA A 64 -12.54 13.80 22.86
C ALA A 64 -12.92 12.33 22.64
N SER A 65 -12.73 11.80 21.43
CA SER A 65 -12.98 10.41 21.06
C SER A 65 -12.21 10.05 19.79
N GLY A 66 -11.76 8.80 19.66
CA GLY A 66 -10.89 8.35 18.57
C GLY A 66 -9.46 8.89 18.67
N ALA A 67 -8.60 8.46 17.75
CA ALA A 67 -7.20 8.88 17.69
C ALA A 67 -7.02 9.93 16.57
N LYS A 68 -6.78 11.19 16.94
CA LYS A 68 -6.51 12.28 16.00
C LYS A 68 -5.00 12.43 15.80
N TYR A 69 -4.57 12.49 14.54
CA TYR A 69 -3.21 12.77 14.13
C TYR A 69 -3.18 14.02 13.25
N GLU A 70 -2.12 14.82 13.37
CA GLU A 70 -2.02 16.13 12.73
C GLU A 70 -0.56 16.39 12.29
N SER A 71 -0.38 17.00 11.11
CA SER A 71 0.94 17.43 10.65
C SER A 71 1.49 18.55 11.55
N GLU A 72 2.80 18.76 11.54
CA GLU A 72 3.42 19.86 12.28
C GLU A 72 2.84 21.24 11.87
N ALA A 73 2.50 21.41 10.60
CA ALA A 73 1.89 22.63 10.08
C ALA A 73 0.38 22.73 10.37
N GLY A 74 -0.28 21.65 10.82
CA GLY A 74 -1.71 21.61 11.12
C GLY A 74 -2.63 21.62 9.90
N ASP A 75 -2.06 21.45 8.70
CA ASP A 75 -2.76 21.48 7.43
C ASP A 75 -3.22 20.09 6.95
N VAL A 76 -2.73 19.02 7.58
CA VAL A 76 -3.15 17.64 7.35
C VAL A 76 -3.66 17.06 8.66
N ILE A 77 -4.90 16.55 8.64
CA ILE A 77 -5.55 15.89 9.76
C ILE A 77 -5.97 14.48 9.34
N PHE A 78 -5.66 13.50 10.17
CA PHE A 78 -6.15 12.15 10.04
C PHE A 78 -6.74 11.67 11.36
N TRP A 79 -8.06 11.45 11.40
CA TRP A 79 -8.78 11.14 12.63
C TRP A 79 -9.49 9.78 12.54
N ILE A 80 -9.02 8.83 13.33
CA ILE A 80 -9.45 7.43 13.29
C ILE A 80 -10.45 7.13 14.41
N LYS A 81 -11.54 6.43 14.06
CA LYS A 81 -12.55 5.90 14.98
C LYS A 81 -12.93 4.48 14.56
N GLY A 82 -12.35 3.48 15.23
CA GLY A 82 -12.51 2.08 14.83
C GLY A 82 -11.89 1.84 13.45
N ASN A 83 -12.68 1.31 12.50
CA ASN A 83 -12.26 1.10 11.11
C ASN A 83 -12.62 2.28 10.20
N GLU A 84 -13.19 3.36 10.73
CA GLU A 84 -13.48 4.57 9.96
C GLU A 84 -12.40 5.61 10.25
N ALA A 85 -12.10 6.44 9.26
CA ALA A 85 -11.21 7.58 9.42
C ALA A 85 -11.76 8.80 8.67
N PHE A 86 -11.40 9.98 9.16
CA PHE A 86 -11.61 11.24 8.47
C PHE A 86 -10.25 11.80 8.06
N PHE A 87 -10.11 12.16 6.80
CA PHE A 87 -8.90 12.80 6.27
C PHE A 87 -9.23 14.22 5.84
N SER A 88 -8.36 15.17 6.20
CA SER A 88 -8.42 16.54 5.71
C SER A 88 -7.03 17.01 5.30
N SER A 89 -6.96 17.70 4.16
CA SER A 89 -5.76 18.41 3.70
C SER A 89 -6.16 19.68 2.96
N GLY A 90 -5.86 20.84 3.54
CA GLY A 90 -6.31 22.14 3.02
C GLY A 90 -7.85 22.23 2.98
N GLU A 91 -8.42 22.43 1.79
CA GLU A 91 -9.88 22.46 1.58
C GLU A 91 -10.49 21.07 1.31
N THR A 92 -9.65 20.04 1.16
CA THR A 92 -10.12 18.68 0.89
C THR A 92 -10.48 18.00 2.19
N GLU A 93 -11.70 17.47 2.28
CA GLU A 93 -12.19 16.66 3.40
C GLU A 93 -12.82 15.38 2.84
N GLN A 94 -12.47 14.22 3.42
CA GLN A 94 -12.88 12.92 2.91
C GLN A 94 -13.15 11.94 4.05
N SER A 95 -14.18 11.12 3.86
CA SER A 95 -14.37 9.91 4.68
C SER A 95 -13.49 8.79 4.14
N CYS A 96 -12.88 8.03 5.04
CA CYS A 96 -12.02 6.91 4.72
C CYS A 96 -12.39 5.66 5.53
N GLN A 97 -12.13 4.50 4.95
CA GLN A 97 -12.25 3.20 5.57
C GLN A 97 -10.87 2.58 5.73
N LEU A 98 -10.63 2.00 6.90
CA LEU A 98 -9.42 1.27 7.23
C LEU A 98 -9.68 -0.22 7.13
N SER A 99 -8.78 -0.93 6.47
CA SER A 99 -8.78 -2.38 6.45
C SER A 99 -7.37 -2.90 6.66
N GLN A 100 -7.23 -3.93 7.49
CA GLN A 100 -5.96 -4.64 7.63
C GLN A 100 -5.87 -5.69 6.54
N THR A 101 -4.69 -5.80 5.93
CA THR A 101 -4.41 -6.95 5.06
C THR A 101 -4.24 -8.17 5.96
N SER A 102 -5.06 -9.21 5.77
CA SER A 102 -4.98 -10.46 6.54
C SER A 102 -3.78 -11.35 6.18
N ALA A 103 -3.01 -10.97 5.16
CA ALA A 103 -1.78 -11.64 4.79
C ALA A 103 -0.68 -11.28 5.78
N ASN A 104 0.07 -12.28 6.24
CA ASN A 104 1.31 -12.08 6.98
C ASN A 104 2.18 -11.08 6.21
N TRP A 105 2.73 -10.10 6.92
CA TRP A 105 3.66 -9.19 6.29
C TRP A 105 4.93 -9.95 5.95
N VAL A 106 5.39 -9.86 4.70
CA VAL A 106 6.57 -10.56 4.21
C VAL A 106 7.56 -9.55 3.64
N ALA A 107 8.84 -9.80 3.90
CA ALA A 107 9.97 -9.14 3.25
C ALA A 107 10.95 -10.18 2.69
N ARG A 108 11.64 -9.82 1.60
CA ARG A 108 12.64 -10.68 0.97
C ARG A 108 13.74 -9.90 0.29
N GLY A 109 14.91 -10.51 0.14
CA GLY A 109 15.99 -10.04 -0.73
C GLY A 109 16.89 -11.18 -1.18
N ASN A 110 17.69 -10.94 -2.22
CA ASN A 110 18.26 -12.04 -3.02
C ASN A 110 19.78 -12.23 -2.86
N GLU A 111 20.51 -11.23 -2.34
CA GLU A 111 21.98 -11.30 -2.22
C GLU A 111 22.53 -10.81 -0.85
N PRO A 112 22.95 -11.72 0.06
CA PRO A 112 22.58 -13.14 0.08
C PRO A 112 21.07 -13.32 0.23
N GLY A 113 20.53 -14.47 -0.14
CA GLY A 113 19.10 -14.75 -0.05
C GLY A 113 18.58 -14.69 1.39
N TRP A 114 17.50 -13.95 1.63
CA TRP A 114 16.85 -13.83 2.93
C TRP A 114 15.35 -13.59 2.80
N SER A 115 14.61 -14.01 3.82
CA SER A 115 13.16 -13.79 3.93
C SER A 115 12.78 -13.49 5.37
N LEU A 116 11.76 -12.68 5.57
CA LEU A 116 11.26 -12.28 6.88
C LEU A 116 9.73 -12.31 6.86
N THR A 117 9.13 -12.76 7.94
CA THR A 117 7.69 -12.69 8.19
C THR A 117 7.40 -12.03 9.52
N VAL A 118 6.39 -11.16 9.56
CA VAL A 118 5.82 -10.64 10.81
C VAL A 118 4.34 -10.96 10.89
N SER A 119 3.97 -11.61 11.99
CA SER A 119 2.59 -11.98 12.31
C SER A 119 2.46 -12.10 13.82
N ASP A 120 1.31 -11.71 14.38
CA ASP A 120 0.98 -11.90 15.80
C ASP A 120 2.07 -11.38 16.77
N GLY A 121 2.64 -10.20 16.48
CA GLY A 121 3.71 -9.59 17.27
C GLY A 121 5.06 -10.34 17.24
N ARG A 122 5.22 -11.29 16.32
CA ARG A 122 6.43 -12.12 16.18
C ARG A 122 7.18 -11.79 14.90
N PHE A 123 8.48 -11.57 15.05
CA PHE A 123 9.43 -11.46 13.95
C PHE A 123 10.07 -12.84 13.71
N GLU A 124 10.05 -13.31 12.47
CA GLU A 124 10.79 -14.48 12.03
C GLU A 124 11.59 -14.17 10.77
N ALA A 125 12.86 -14.57 10.72
CA ALA A 125 13.72 -14.39 9.56
C ALA A 125 14.52 -15.65 9.24
N ARG A 126 14.66 -15.93 7.96
CA ARG A 126 15.60 -16.89 7.38
C ARG A 126 16.65 -16.12 6.60
N LEU A 127 17.90 -16.24 6.99
CA LEU A 127 19.03 -15.52 6.41
C LEU A 127 20.01 -16.51 5.80
N ASP A 128 20.95 -16.00 5.01
CA ASP A 128 22.07 -16.77 4.48
C ASP A 128 21.58 -18.01 3.72
N TYR A 129 20.62 -17.82 2.79
CA TYR A 129 19.94 -18.89 2.03
C TYR A 129 19.24 -19.94 2.91
N GLY A 130 18.83 -19.55 4.11
CA GLY A 130 18.10 -20.39 5.06
C GLY A 130 18.98 -21.13 6.07
N GLU A 131 20.30 -20.96 6.02
CA GLU A 131 21.22 -21.57 6.99
C GLU A 131 21.04 -20.97 8.40
N THR A 132 20.67 -19.69 8.47
CA THR A 132 20.40 -19.02 9.74
C THR A 132 18.92 -18.73 9.91
N SER A 133 18.33 -19.11 11.04
CA SER A 133 16.96 -18.75 11.42
C SER A 133 16.96 -17.91 12.70
N LEU A 134 16.18 -16.83 12.70
CA LEU A 134 15.99 -15.94 13.83
C LEU A 134 14.50 -15.83 14.14
N ALA A 135 14.15 -15.87 15.42
CA ALA A 135 12.81 -15.56 15.87
C ALA A 135 12.89 -14.67 17.11
N LYS A 136 12.21 -13.54 17.09
CA LYS A 136 12.26 -12.52 18.16
C LYS A 136 10.85 -11.96 18.39
N ASP A 137 10.59 -11.49 19.60
CA ASP A 137 9.41 -10.65 19.84
C ASP A 137 9.61 -9.31 19.14
N LEU A 138 8.52 -8.76 18.60
CA LEU A 138 8.57 -7.49 17.90
C LEU A 138 8.62 -6.33 18.90
N PRO A 139 9.64 -5.45 18.86
CA PRO A 139 9.70 -4.26 19.69
C PRO A 139 8.70 -3.22 19.19
N GLU A 140 8.46 -2.20 20.02
CA GLU A 140 7.73 -1.01 19.56
C GLU A 140 8.48 -0.34 18.41
N ALA A 141 7.73 0.06 17.38
CA ALA A 141 8.27 0.76 16.23
C ALA A 141 8.63 2.19 16.60
N ARG A 142 9.80 2.65 16.16
CA ARG A 142 10.22 4.04 16.25
C ARG A 142 10.10 4.75 14.91
N LEU A 143 9.88 6.06 14.94
CA LEU A 143 9.96 6.89 13.74
C LEU A 143 11.37 7.41 13.53
N PHE A 144 11.88 7.24 12.32
CA PHE A 144 13.15 7.84 11.91
C PHE A 144 13.11 8.20 10.42
N GLU A 145 13.17 9.49 10.10
CA GLU A 145 13.20 10.01 8.71
C GLU A 145 12.07 9.46 7.79
N GLY A 146 10.83 9.43 8.28
CA GLY A 146 9.68 8.91 7.52
C GLY A 146 9.68 7.38 7.34
N ALA A 147 10.55 6.68 8.06
CA ALA A 147 10.64 5.22 8.10
C ALA A 147 10.20 4.69 9.47
N LEU A 148 9.75 3.43 9.48
CA LEU A 148 9.57 2.66 10.71
C LEU A 148 10.89 1.94 11.03
N TRP A 149 11.37 2.10 12.25
CA TRP A 149 12.59 1.48 12.75
C TRP A 149 12.29 0.57 13.93
N TYR A 150 12.56 -0.73 13.75
CA TYR A 150 12.50 -1.74 14.80
C TYR A 150 13.92 -2.11 15.19
N ASP A 151 14.19 -2.15 16.49
CA ASP A 151 15.55 -2.26 17.01
C ASP A 151 15.62 -3.31 18.12
N TRP A 152 16.55 -4.23 17.97
CA TRP A 152 16.96 -5.23 18.93
C TRP A 152 18.45 -5.01 19.26
N PRO A 153 18.97 -5.58 20.36
CA PRO A 153 20.38 -5.40 20.73
C PRO A 153 21.41 -5.77 19.65
N ASP A 154 21.05 -6.69 18.75
CA ASP A 154 21.93 -7.31 17.73
C ASP A 154 21.42 -7.13 16.29
N LEU A 155 20.27 -6.49 16.10
CA LEU A 155 19.55 -6.45 14.83
C LEU A 155 18.71 -5.19 14.73
N SER A 156 18.65 -4.57 13.56
CA SER A 156 17.73 -3.47 13.28
C SER A 156 17.06 -3.65 11.94
N LEU A 157 15.77 -3.32 11.87
CA LEU A 157 14.94 -3.37 10.67
C LEU A 157 14.40 -1.96 10.38
N PHE A 158 14.68 -1.46 9.18
CA PHE A 158 14.16 -0.20 8.66
C PHE A 158 13.18 -0.48 7.53
N LEU A 159 11.96 0.05 7.64
CA LEU A 159 10.90 -0.04 6.63
C LEU A 159 10.56 1.34 6.11
N ARG A 160 10.64 1.53 4.79
CA ARG A 160 10.22 2.77 4.14
C ARG A 160 9.04 2.50 3.22
N PRO A 161 8.00 3.37 3.22
CA PRO A 161 6.88 3.29 2.29
C PRO A 161 7.30 3.86 0.92
N THR A 162 8.29 3.22 0.31
CA THR A 162 8.88 3.62 -0.97
C THR A 162 8.83 2.42 -1.90
N LEU A 163 8.46 2.67 -3.15
CA LEU A 163 8.46 1.66 -4.20
C LEU A 163 9.81 0.92 -4.24
N CYS A 164 9.75 -0.40 -4.23
CA CYS A 164 10.91 -1.28 -4.29
C CYS A 164 10.74 -2.27 -5.42
N HIS A 165 11.71 -2.34 -6.32
CA HIS A 165 11.75 -3.36 -7.35
C HIS A 165 12.61 -4.52 -6.89
N ASP A 166 12.05 -5.72 -6.91
CA ASP A 166 12.77 -6.95 -6.65
C ASP A 166 13.88 -7.11 -7.71
N ASP A 167 15.13 -7.23 -7.27
CA ASP A 167 16.30 -7.25 -8.16
C ASP A 167 16.38 -8.49 -9.07
N MET A 168 15.64 -9.56 -8.75
CA MET A 168 15.60 -10.78 -9.55
C MET A 168 14.48 -10.76 -10.60
N THR A 169 13.29 -10.32 -10.20
CA THR A 169 12.06 -10.41 -11.02
C THR A 169 11.63 -9.07 -11.62
N GLY A 170 12.14 -7.95 -11.10
CA GLY A 170 11.65 -6.60 -11.40
C GLY A 170 10.26 -6.31 -10.83
N MET A 171 9.67 -7.22 -10.05
CA MET A 171 8.33 -7.05 -9.49
C MET A 171 8.31 -5.85 -8.51
N PRO A 172 7.37 -4.92 -8.64
CA PRO A 172 7.26 -3.79 -7.74
C PRO A 172 6.57 -4.17 -6.42
N TYR A 173 7.07 -3.60 -5.33
CA TYR A 173 6.58 -3.77 -3.97
C TYR A 173 6.38 -2.41 -3.30
N PRO A 174 5.39 -2.28 -2.40
CA PRO A 174 5.06 -1.01 -1.76
C PRO A 174 6.10 -0.49 -0.77
N GLU A 175 6.98 -1.36 -0.27
CA GLU A 175 7.91 -1.03 0.79
C GLU A 175 9.34 -1.47 0.44
N SER A 176 10.30 -0.61 0.75
CA SER A 176 11.71 -0.99 0.79
C SER A 176 12.11 -1.33 2.23
N VAL A 177 12.92 -2.37 2.37
CA VAL A 177 13.34 -2.88 3.68
C VAL A 177 14.86 -2.97 3.75
N THR A 178 15.40 -2.59 4.90
CA THR A 178 16.82 -2.78 5.23
C THR A 178 16.94 -3.47 6.57
N LEU A 179 17.50 -4.68 6.57
CA LEU A 179 17.84 -5.43 7.77
C LEU A 179 19.34 -5.32 8.02
N LYS A 180 19.74 -4.85 9.19
CA LYS A 180 21.14 -4.73 9.58
C LYS A 180 21.44 -5.62 10.79
N ARG A 181 22.50 -6.43 10.67
CA ARG A 181 22.98 -7.37 11.69
C ARG A 181 24.50 -7.23 11.82
N GLY A 182 24.96 -6.61 12.90
CA GLY A 182 26.37 -6.21 13.00
C GLY A 182 26.77 -5.30 11.82
N ASP A 183 27.75 -5.72 11.04
CA ASP A 183 28.22 -5.01 9.83
C ASP A 183 27.46 -5.42 8.55
N GLN A 184 26.67 -6.49 8.59
CA GLN A 184 25.90 -6.95 7.44
C GLN A 184 24.68 -6.06 7.23
N VAL A 185 24.48 -5.61 5.99
CA VAL A 185 23.31 -4.83 5.55
C VAL A 185 22.63 -5.60 4.44
N LEU A 186 21.41 -6.05 4.69
CA LEU A 186 20.58 -6.79 3.75
C LEU A 186 19.46 -5.88 3.28
N ARG A 187 19.35 -5.71 1.97
CA ARG A 187 18.31 -4.90 1.33
C ARG A 187 17.29 -5.81 0.65
N GLY A 188 16.07 -5.32 0.51
CA GLY A 188 15.00 -6.08 -0.10
C GLY A 188 13.72 -5.28 -0.21
N CYS A 189 12.67 -6.00 -0.60
CA CYS A 189 11.33 -5.47 -0.78
C CYS A 189 10.34 -6.12 0.18
N ALA A 190 9.25 -5.42 0.50
CA ALA A 190 8.25 -5.91 1.44
C ALA A 190 6.82 -5.51 1.08
N GLY A 191 5.87 -6.17 1.76
CA GLY A 191 4.45 -6.02 1.50
C GLY A 191 3.96 -6.85 0.31
N ALA A 192 2.72 -6.65 -0.09
CA ALA A 192 2.10 -7.39 -1.18
C ALA A 192 2.03 -6.52 -2.45
N PRO A 193 2.61 -6.95 -3.59
CA PRO A 193 2.58 -6.21 -4.86
C PRO A 193 1.17 -5.77 -5.30
N LEU A 194 0.16 -6.63 -5.07
CA LEU A 194 -1.23 -6.33 -5.42
C LEU A 194 -1.77 -5.06 -4.74
N GLN A 195 -1.22 -4.67 -3.59
CA GLN A 195 -1.59 -3.44 -2.88
C GLN A 195 -1.23 -2.18 -3.67
N LEU A 196 -0.29 -2.24 -4.62
CA LEU A 196 0.09 -1.09 -5.45
C LEU A 196 -0.99 -0.74 -6.47
N ILE A 197 -1.72 -1.75 -6.94
CA ILE A 197 -2.73 -1.60 -8.00
C ILE A 197 -4.16 -1.72 -7.50
N SER A 198 -4.36 -2.11 -6.23
CA SER A 198 -5.67 -2.16 -5.57
C SER A 198 -6.10 -0.82 -4.98
N GLY A 199 -7.41 -0.68 -4.73
CA GLY A 199 -7.98 0.50 -4.09
C GLY A 199 -8.68 1.43 -5.08
N ALA A 200 -8.18 2.66 -5.21
CA ALA A 200 -8.76 3.65 -6.13
C ALA A 200 -8.75 3.17 -7.59
N GLU A 201 -9.78 3.54 -8.33
CA GLU A 201 -9.96 3.19 -9.74
C GLU A 201 -8.90 3.84 -10.63
N TRP A 202 -8.33 3.06 -11.53
CA TRP A 202 -7.41 3.53 -12.57
C TRP A 202 -8.20 3.93 -13.82
N ARG A 203 -7.94 5.12 -14.35
CA ARG A 203 -8.39 5.58 -15.67
C ARG A 203 -7.31 5.27 -16.70
N ILE A 204 -7.67 4.58 -17.77
CA ILE A 204 -6.73 4.26 -18.84
C ILE A 204 -6.50 5.49 -19.71
N GLU A 205 -5.24 5.79 -20.01
CA GLU A 205 -4.84 6.94 -20.83
C GLU A 205 -4.32 6.50 -22.21
N ASP A 206 -3.66 5.33 -22.27
CA ASP A 206 -3.03 4.79 -23.47
C ASP A 206 -3.23 3.28 -23.58
N ILE A 207 -3.46 2.80 -24.81
CA ILE A 207 -3.47 1.37 -25.15
C ILE A 207 -2.62 1.14 -26.40
N PHE A 208 -1.58 0.32 -26.29
CA PHE A 208 -0.62 0.01 -27.36
C PHE A 208 0.00 1.25 -28.03
N GLY A 209 0.33 2.28 -27.25
CA GLY A 209 0.89 3.54 -27.74
C GLY A 209 -0.12 4.43 -28.47
N GLN A 210 -1.42 4.13 -28.30
CA GLN A 210 -2.52 4.93 -28.84
C GLN A 210 -3.39 5.44 -27.71
N GLY A 211 -3.48 6.77 -27.60
CA GLY A 211 -4.36 7.44 -26.65
C GLY A 211 -5.82 6.99 -26.76
N VAL A 212 -6.54 7.12 -25.66
CA VAL A 212 -7.97 6.82 -25.59
C VAL A 212 -8.81 8.08 -25.82
N THR A 213 -10.07 7.90 -26.20
CA THR A 213 -11.02 9.01 -26.29
C THR A 213 -11.59 9.35 -24.91
N ASP A 214 -11.76 10.64 -24.60
CA ASP A 214 -12.47 11.08 -23.37
C ASP A 214 -13.95 10.66 -23.35
N ALA A 215 -14.53 10.36 -24.51
CA ALA A 215 -15.87 9.82 -24.63
C ALA A 215 -15.89 8.39 -24.10
N ASN A 216 -16.67 8.15 -23.04
CA ASN A 216 -16.82 6.88 -22.32
C ASN A 216 -15.48 6.35 -21.78
N GLN A 217 -15.14 6.78 -20.57
CA GLN A 217 -13.89 6.45 -19.89
C GLN A 217 -13.67 4.93 -19.78
N LEU A 218 -12.42 4.54 -20.02
CA LEU A 218 -11.94 3.20 -19.73
C LEU A 218 -11.40 3.16 -18.31
N THR A 219 -11.81 2.17 -17.53
CA THR A 219 -11.40 2.06 -16.14
C THR A 219 -10.98 0.64 -15.74
N LEU A 220 -10.11 0.58 -14.74
CA LEU A 220 -9.64 -0.64 -14.10
C LEU A 220 -9.67 -0.44 -12.58
N SER A 221 -10.56 -1.18 -11.92
CA SER A 221 -10.58 -1.33 -10.47
C SER A 221 -10.07 -2.72 -10.13
N VAL A 222 -9.10 -2.81 -9.21
CA VAL A 222 -8.57 -4.05 -8.67
C VAL A 222 -8.92 -4.13 -7.19
N VAL A 223 -9.47 -5.26 -6.75
CA VAL A 223 -9.73 -5.53 -5.34
C VAL A 223 -8.70 -6.54 -4.78
N PRO A 224 -8.38 -6.48 -3.47
CA PRO A 224 -7.35 -7.33 -2.86
C PRO A 224 -7.56 -8.84 -3.03
N GLU A 225 -8.78 -9.29 -3.30
CA GLU A 225 -9.12 -10.69 -3.55
C GLU A 225 -8.74 -11.21 -4.95
N GLY A 226 -8.04 -10.41 -5.76
CA GLY A 226 -7.64 -10.81 -7.12
C GLY A 226 -8.80 -10.77 -8.12
N ARG A 227 -9.69 -9.79 -7.97
CA ARG A 227 -10.76 -9.53 -8.94
C ARG A 227 -10.61 -8.16 -9.55
N VAL A 228 -11.06 -8.05 -10.80
CA VAL A 228 -11.04 -6.80 -11.55
C VAL A 228 -12.41 -6.47 -12.08
N SER A 229 -12.68 -5.18 -12.20
CA SER A 229 -13.88 -4.64 -12.81
C SER A 229 -13.61 -3.26 -13.39
N GLY A 230 -14.48 -2.82 -14.29
CA GLY A 230 -14.45 -1.44 -14.75
C GLY A 230 -15.37 -1.23 -15.94
N THR A 231 -15.18 -0.09 -16.60
CA THR A 231 -15.84 0.26 -17.85
C THR A 231 -14.82 0.08 -18.99
N ALA A 232 -15.18 -0.67 -20.03
CA ALA A 232 -14.41 -0.83 -21.26
C ALA A 232 -14.96 0.09 -22.37
N GLY A 233 -15.41 1.29 -21.97
CA GLY A 233 -16.02 2.28 -22.83
C GLY A 233 -17.53 2.10 -22.86
N CYS A 234 -18.04 1.29 -23.79
CA CYS A 234 -19.47 1.03 -23.84
C CYS A 234 -19.89 0.04 -22.75
N ASN A 235 -19.15 -1.06 -22.60
CA ASN A 235 -19.55 -2.15 -21.74
C ASN A 235 -18.88 -2.10 -20.38
N ASN A 236 -19.59 -2.58 -19.37
CA ASN A 236 -18.96 -2.90 -18.09
C ASN A 236 -18.37 -4.30 -18.19
N TYR A 237 -17.23 -4.51 -17.52
CA TYR A 237 -16.58 -5.81 -17.47
C TYR A 237 -16.19 -6.20 -16.05
N THR A 238 -16.03 -7.51 -15.86
CA THR A 238 -15.48 -8.11 -14.64
C THR A 238 -14.61 -9.30 -15.00
N GLY A 239 -13.65 -9.62 -14.14
CA GLY A 239 -12.74 -10.74 -14.35
C GLY A 239 -11.97 -11.13 -13.11
N ALA A 240 -11.14 -12.15 -13.26
CA ALA A 240 -10.11 -12.53 -12.28
C ALA A 240 -8.77 -11.90 -12.68
N LEU A 241 -7.94 -11.65 -11.69
CA LEU A 241 -6.56 -11.22 -11.84
C LEU A 241 -5.69 -12.11 -10.96
N ASP A 242 -4.72 -12.77 -11.57
CA ASP A 242 -3.76 -13.59 -10.87
C ASP A 242 -2.42 -12.84 -10.82
N LEU A 243 -1.84 -12.77 -9.63
CA LEU A 243 -0.53 -12.19 -9.40
C LEU A 243 0.30 -13.19 -8.63
N THR A 244 1.27 -13.77 -9.31
CA THR A 244 2.18 -14.77 -8.76
C THR A 244 3.61 -14.26 -8.81
N GLY A 245 4.58 -15.07 -8.35
CA GLY A 245 5.99 -14.75 -8.55
C GLY A 245 6.44 -14.75 -10.02
N GLU A 246 5.63 -15.28 -10.94
CA GLU A 246 5.93 -15.36 -12.37
C GLU A 246 5.43 -14.14 -13.15
N GLY A 247 4.43 -13.42 -12.64
CA GLY A 247 3.83 -12.29 -13.35
C GLY A 247 2.41 -11.95 -12.92
N LEU A 248 1.81 -11.02 -13.65
CA LEU A 248 0.43 -10.56 -13.53
C LEU A 248 -0.37 -11.00 -14.75
N HIS A 249 -1.47 -11.74 -14.56
CA HIS A 249 -2.31 -12.23 -15.66
C HIS A 249 -3.79 -11.96 -15.41
N PHE A 250 -4.47 -11.47 -16.45
CA PHE A 250 -5.93 -11.36 -16.45
C PHE A 250 -6.54 -12.69 -16.87
N GLY A 251 -7.45 -13.21 -16.05
CA GLY A 251 -8.28 -14.36 -16.41
C GLY A 251 -9.36 -14.01 -17.44
N PRO A 252 -10.24 -14.96 -17.78
CA PRO A 252 -11.35 -14.70 -18.69
C PRO A 252 -12.22 -13.53 -18.21
N LEU A 253 -12.43 -12.55 -19.10
CA LEU A 253 -13.25 -11.38 -18.83
C LEU A 253 -14.70 -11.63 -19.28
N ALA A 254 -15.65 -11.22 -18.44
CA ALA A 254 -17.06 -11.16 -18.78
C ALA A 254 -17.47 -9.70 -18.96
N ALA A 255 -18.08 -9.37 -20.09
CA ALA A 255 -18.55 -8.02 -20.41
C ALA A 255 -20.03 -8.00 -20.79
N THR A 256 -20.70 -6.86 -20.58
CA THR A 256 -22.02 -6.61 -21.16
C THR A 256 -21.93 -6.55 -22.70
N LYS A 257 -23.07 -6.55 -23.39
CA LYS A 257 -23.13 -6.50 -24.87
C LYS A 257 -24.03 -5.37 -25.36
N MET A 258 -23.69 -4.15 -24.99
CA MET A 258 -24.32 -2.94 -25.51
C MET A 258 -23.72 -2.57 -26.86
N MET A 259 -24.57 -2.11 -27.78
CA MET A 259 -24.15 -1.66 -29.09
C MET A 259 -23.83 -0.17 -29.02
N CYS A 260 -22.57 0.18 -29.26
CA CYS A 260 -22.11 1.56 -29.37
C CYS A 260 -21.63 1.87 -30.79
N SER A 261 -21.14 3.09 -31.01
CA SER A 261 -20.51 3.47 -32.27
C SER A 261 -19.28 2.60 -32.55
N GLU A 262 -18.95 2.43 -33.84
CA GLU A 262 -17.82 1.62 -34.29
C GLU A 262 -16.47 2.03 -33.65
N PRO A 263 -16.15 3.33 -33.48
CA PRO A 263 -14.92 3.73 -32.78
C PRO A 263 -14.85 3.27 -31.32
N LEU A 264 -15.96 3.30 -30.58
CA LEU A 264 -16.00 2.85 -29.18
C LEU A 264 -15.84 1.34 -29.06
N MET A 265 -16.47 0.60 -29.98
CA MET A 265 -16.32 -0.86 -30.06
C MET A 265 -14.88 -1.26 -30.42
N ALA A 266 -14.23 -0.51 -31.32
CA ALA A 266 -12.82 -0.76 -31.66
C ALA A 266 -11.88 -0.49 -30.48
N GLN A 267 -12.12 0.60 -29.72
CA GLN A 267 -11.37 0.90 -28.49
C GLN A 267 -11.56 -0.19 -27.43
N GLU A 268 -12.79 -0.66 -27.21
CA GLU A 268 -13.10 -1.76 -26.29
C GLU A 268 -12.35 -3.04 -26.64
N ASN A 269 -12.37 -3.44 -27.92
CA ASN A 269 -11.65 -4.64 -28.37
C ASN A 269 -10.14 -4.50 -28.16
N ARG A 270 -9.57 -3.34 -28.48
CA ARG A 270 -8.14 -3.06 -28.26
C ARG A 270 -7.78 -3.12 -26.78
N TYR A 271 -8.66 -2.63 -25.90
CA TYR A 271 -8.46 -2.70 -24.46
C TYR A 271 -8.45 -4.14 -23.94
N PHE A 272 -9.42 -4.98 -24.36
CA PHE A 272 -9.45 -6.38 -23.95
C PHE A 272 -8.29 -7.21 -24.52
N GLU A 273 -7.86 -6.92 -25.75
CA GLU A 273 -6.65 -7.50 -26.34
C GLU A 273 -5.42 -7.16 -25.49
N ALA A 274 -5.26 -5.89 -25.13
CA ALA A 274 -4.15 -5.44 -24.28
C ALA A 274 -4.17 -6.15 -22.92
N LEU A 275 -5.31 -6.16 -22.21
CA LEU A 275 -5.45 -6.87 -20.94
C LEU A 275 -5.09 -8.36 -21.04
N SER A 276 -5.50 -9.03 -22.13
CA SER A 276 -5.18 -10.45 -22.33
C SER A 276 -3.70 -10.74 -22.60
N SER A 277 -2.94 -9.73 -23.00
CA SER A 277 -1.51 -9.83 -23.30
C SER A 277 -0.61 -9.54 -22.09
N VAL A 278 -1.18 -9.05 -20.98
CA VAL A 278 -0.41 -8.62 -19.81
C VAL A 278 0.25 -9.81 -19.12
N ASP A 279 1.52 -9.65 -18.81
CA ASP A 279 2.32 -10.56 -17.98
C ASP A 279 3.04 -9.86 -16.82
N ARG A 280 3.10 -8.52 -16.82
CA ARG A 280 3.76 -7.73 -15.78
C ARG A 280 3.09 -6.38 -15.59
N PHE A 281 3.24 -5.82 -14.40
CA PHE A 281 2.91 -4.42 -14.14
C PHE A 281 4.07 -3.68 -13.48
N ASP A 282 3.99 -2.36 -13.53
CA ASP A 282 4.86 -1.47 -12.78
C ASP A 282 4.09 -0.21 -12.34
N ILE A 283 4.66 0.50 -11.36
CA ILE A 283 4.29 1.88 -11.04
C ILE A 283 5.47 2.77 -11.41
N ASP A 284 5.28 3.70 -12.33
CA ASP A 284 6.37 4.59 -12.73
C ASP A 284 6.63 5.71 -11.70
N ASP A 285 7.69 6.49 -11.92
CA ASP A 285 8.10 7.60 -11.05
C ASP A 285 7.03 8.71 -10.92
N THR A 286 6.03 8.72 -11.82
CA THR A 286 4.91 9.67 -11.80
C THR A 286 3.67 9.10 -11.11
N GLY A 287 3.73 7.85 -10.62
CA GLY A 287 2.62 7.13 -10.02
C GLY A 287 1.64 6.53 -11.02
N ALA A 288 1.97 6.47 -12.31
CA ALA A 288 1.14 5.80 -13.30
C ALA A 288 1.27 4.29 -13.19
N LEU A 289 0.15 3.58 -13.32
CA LEU A 289 0.14 2.14 -13.55
C LEU A 289 0.53 1.88 -15.00
N VAL A 290 1.56 1.07 -15.20
CA VAL A 290 1.97 0.60 -16.51
C VAL A 290 1.82 -0.92 -16.56
N LEU A 291 1.04 -1.42 -17.51
CA LEU A 291 0.91 -2.86 -17.76
C LEU A 291 1.73 -3.22 -19.00
N TYR A 292 2.46 -4.32 -18.91
CA TYR A 292 3.39 -4.78 -19.92
C TYR A 292 2.96 -6.11 -20.49
N SER A 293 3.26 -6.30 -21.77
CA SER A 293 3.37 -7.59 -22.42
C SER A 293 4.83 -7.78 -22.82
N LEU A 294 5.48 -8.77 -22.23
CA LEU A 294 6.93 -8.93 -22.24
C LEU A 294 7.60 -7.64 -21.72
N ASP A 295 8.34 -6.95 -22.58
CA ASP A 295 9.01 -5.69 -22.25
C ASP A 295 8.35 -4.46 -22.89
N THR A 296 7.17 -4.62 -23.48
CA THR A 296 6.44 -3.52 -24.13
C THR A 296 5.28 -3.06 -23.26
N ALA A 297 5.23 -1.76 -22.97
CA ALA A 297 4.08 -1.17 -22.31
C ALA A 297 2.85 -1.26 -23.25
N VAL A 298 1.79 -1.90 -22.78
CA VAL A 298 0.55 -2.11 -23.54
C VAL A 298 -0.60 -1.28 -23.01
N ILE A 299 -0.57 -0.88 -21.74
CA ILE A 299 -1.56 0.00 -21.10
C ILE A 299 -0.84 0.97 -20.15
N ILE A 300 -1.23 2.24 -20.18
CA ILE A 300 -0.86 3.24 -19.17
C ILE A 300 -2.14 3.78 -18.53
N ALA A 301 -2.16 3.89 -17.21
CA ALA A 301 -3.33 4.35 -16.45
C ALA A 301 -2.95 5.22 -15.24
N ARG A 302 -3.87 6.09 -14.82
CA ARG A 302 -3.70 7.00 -13.66
C ARG A 302 -4.95 7.06 -12.78
N ARG A 303 -4.77 7.49 -11.53
CA ARG A 303 -5.86 7.76 -10.59
C ARG A 303 -6.40 9.19 -10.78
#